data_AF-A0A7Y3AEJ2-F1
#
_entry.id   AF-A0A7Y3AEJ2-F1
#
_cell.length_a   1.000
_cell.length_b   1.000
_cell.length_c   1.000
_cell.angle_alpha   90.00
_cell.angle_beta   90.00
_cell.angle_gamma   90.00
#
_symmetry.space_group_name_H-M   'P 1'
#
loop_
_entity.id
_entity.type
_entity.pdbx_description
1 polymer ?
#
loop_
_entity_poly.entity_id
_entity_poly.type
_entity_poly.pdbx_seq_one_letter_code
_entity_poly.pdbx_strand_id
1 'polypeptide(L)'
;MTNTLHRFGRPESLQNDFIVFAMAGKGYNDEGALEKAQTFLRTAIKYRPINMGNALVNSLYRPEKDLSFIKLYFVGRQEKTTYENLIDEMPGPGTAAVVFDDSAQTSAFITEIKELDLGLSINVSALVDDVRNICGEIDITPHAVEYTLGFHGNTAKLPDSTTLSISTMCGHGMVSAHFARKMMDRVKEGRMNPEDAACCMAKFCVCGVFSTARAMRILDKVALGE
;
A
#
# COMPACT_ATOMS: atom_id res chain seq x y z
N MET A 1 -4.43 12.72 1.22
CA MET A 1 -5.02 11.91 0.11
C MET A 1 -6.06 11.02 0.74
N THR A 2 -7.32 11.14 0.34
CA THR A 2 -8.45 10.49 1.04
C THR A 2 -8.76 9.07 0.55
N ASN A 3 -8.12 8.60 -0.52
CA ASN A 3 -8.43 7.32 -1.16
C ASN A 3 -8.22 6.13 -0.20
N THR A 4 -7.19 6.14 0.63
CA THR A 4 -6.92 5.06 1.59
C THR A 4 -7.80 5.11 2.84
N LEU A 5 -8.52 6.22 3.09
CA LEU A 5 -9.44 6.33 4.22
C LEU A 5 -10.64 5.39 4.10
N HIS A 6 -11.05 5.04 2.88
CA HIS A 6 -12.20 4.18 2.62
C HIS A 6 -11.90 2.67 2.74
N ARG A 7 -10.79 2.30 3.36
CA ARG A 7 -10.48 0.89 3.65
C ARG A 7 -11.55 0.27 4.53
N PHE A 8 -12.23 -0.74 3.99
CA PHE A 8 -13.32 -1.40 4.68
C PHE A 8 -12.80 -2.55 5.55
N GLY A 9 -13.21 -2.59 6.82
CA GLY A 9 -12.87 -3.65 7.74
C GLY A 9 -13.30 -3.31 9.16
N ARG A 10 -13.29 -4.31 10.04
CA ARG A 10 -13.39 -4.07 11.48
C ARG A 10 -12.03 -3.57 12.01
N PRO A 11 -11.97 -2.84 13.12
CA PRO A 11 -10.72 -2.35 13.69
C PRO A 11 -9.64 -3.44 13.80
N GLU A 12 -10.00 -4.63 14.26
CA GLU A 12 -9.05 -5.75 14.43
C GLU A 12 -8.45 -6.22 13.09
N SER A 13 -9.19 -6.09 12.00
CA SER A 13 -8.73 -6.43 10.65
C SER A 13 -7.90 -5.33 9.98
N LEU A 14 -7.93 -4.11 10.54
CA LEU A 14 -7.22 -2.92 10.07
C LEU A 14 -5.92 -2.67 10.83
N GLN A 15 -5.68 -3.40 11.92
CA GLN A 15 -4.40 -3.39 12.61
C GLN A 15 -3.26 -3.82 11.67
N ASN A 16 -2.06 -3.32 11.92
CA ASN A 16 -0.86 -3.71 11.19
C ASN A 16 -1.00 -3.45 9.68
N ASP A 17 -1.50 -2.26 9.33
CA ASP A 17 -1.71 -1.76 7.97
C ASP A 17 -1.40 -0.25 7.95
N PHE A 18 -0.11 0.08 7.91
CA PHE A 18 0.39 1.46 7.97
C PHE A 18 0.83 1.92 6.59
N ILE A 19 0.28 3.04 6.12
CA ILE A 19 0.64 3.62 4.83
C ILE A 19 1.18 5.01 5.08
N VAL A 20 2.42 5.25 4.66
CA VAL A 20 3.05 6.57 4.76
C VAL A 20 3.22 7.14 3.36
N PHE A 21 2.65 8.32 3.13
CA PHE A 21 2.79 9.08 1.90
C PHE A 21 3.74 10.24 2.08
N ALA A 22 4.52 10.53 1.05
CA ALA A 22 5.26 11.77 0.90
C ALA A 22 4.91 12.45 -0.43
N MET A 23 4.60 13.74 -0.38
CA MET A 23 4.22 14.53 -1.55
C MET A 23 4.70 15.98 -1.41
N ALA A 24 5.14 16.57 -2.52
CA ALA A 24 5.37 18.01 -2.62
C ALA A 24 4.06 18.75 -2.98
N GLY A 25 3.79 19.86 -2.30
CA GLY A 25 2.83 20.86 -2.70
C GLY A 25 3.36 21.66 -3.90
N LYS A 26 2.62 21.59 -5.01
CA LYS A 26 2.96 22.31 -6.25
C LYS A 26 3.09 23.81 -6.01
N GLY A 27 4.22 24.39 -6.40
CA GLY A 27 4.53 25.82 -6.20
C GLY A 27 4.91 26.23 -4.79
N TYR A 28 5.09 25.29 -3.85
CA TYR A 28 5.50 25.57 -2.47
C TYR A 28 6.84 24.91 -2.11
N ASN A 29 6.99 23.61 -2.41
CA ASN A 29 8.17 22.82 -2.04
C ASN A 29 8.51 21.76 -3.13
N ASP A 30 8.17 22.06 -4.38
CA ASP A 30 8.38 21.20 -5.54
C ASP A 30 9.81 21.26 -6.12
N GLU A 31 10.60 22.26 -5.74
CA GLU A 31 12.02 22.32 -6.06
C GLU A 31 12.79 21.17 -5.40
N GLY A 32 13.51 20.41 -6.23
CA GLY A 32 14.25 19.20 -5.80
C GLY A 32 13.35 18.06 -5.29
N ALA A 33 12.03 18.12 -5.51
CA ALA A 33 11.10 17.17 -4.93
C ALA A 33 11.32 15.72 -5.40
N LEU A 34 11.87 15.53 -6.61
CA LEU A 34 12.23 14.19 -7.10
C LEU A 34 13.29 13.55 -6.19
N GLU A 35 14.40 14.24 -5.94
CA GLU A 35 15.49 13.74 -5.10
C GLU A 35 15.04 13.53 -3.64
N LYS A 36 14.19 14.44 -3.13
CA LYS A 36 13.56 14.30 -1.81
C LYS A 36 12.69 13.04 -1.73
N ALA A 37 11.85 12.79 -2.76
CA ALA A 37 11.01 11.61 -2.82
C ALA A 37 11.82 10.30 -2.97
N GLN A 38 12.90 10.33 -3.75
CA GLN A 38 13.84 9.21 -3.85
C GLN A 38 14.52 8.94 -2.51
N THR A 39 14.94 9.98 -1.80
CA THR A 39 15.53 9.86 -0.45
C THR A 39 14.54 9.24 0.53
N PHE A 40 13.28 9.70 0.53
CA PHE A 40 12.20 9.11 1.31
C PHE A 40 12.04 7.60 1.06
N LEU A 41 12.00 7.17 -0.22
CA LEU A 41 11.88 5.76 -0.57
C LEU A 41 13.13 4.96 -0.20
N ARG A 42 14.35 5.50 -0.40
CA ARG A 42 15.60 4.83 -0.01
C ARG A 42 15.69 4.63 1.51
N THR A 43 15.25 5.61 2.29
CA THR A 43 15.17 5.50 3.76
C THR A 43 14.22 4.39 4.18
N ALA A 44 13.06 4.27 3.52
CA ALA A 44 12.07 3.25 3.85
C ALA A 44 12.63 1.83 3.75
N ILE A 45 13.54 1.54 2.80
CA ILE A 45 14.14 0.21 2.59
C ILE A 45 14.76 -0.35 3.88
N LYS A 46 15.37 0.49 4.72
CA LYS A 46 15.97 0.09 6.01
C LYS A 46 14.95 -0.57 6.94
N TYR A 47 13.69 -0.17 6.82
CA TYR A 47 12.55 -0.61 7.62
C TYR A 47 11.68 -1.65 6.92
N ARG A 48 12.18 -2.30 5.85
CA ARG A 48 11.57 -3.47 5.19
C ARG A 48 10.07 -3.30 4.86
N PRO A 49 9.70 -2.33 4.01
CA PRO A 49 8.31 -2.12 3.63
C PRO A 49 7.77 -3.35 2.91
N ILE A 50 6.50 -3.70 3.18
CA ILE A 50 5.82 -4.80 2.49
C ILE A 50 5.42 -4.42 1.06
N ASN A 51 5.24 -3.12 0.80
CA ASN A 51 4.99 -2.56 -0.52
C ASN A 51 5.46 -1.11 -0.58
N MET A 52 5.79 -0.64 -1.77
CA MET A 52 6.11 0.76 -2.03
C MET A 52 5.76 1.13 -3.47
N GLY A 53 5.56 2.40 -3.75
CA GLY A 53 5.25 2.84 -5.11
C GLY A 53 5.39 4.33 -5.32
N ASN A 54 5.44 4.69 -6.60
CA ASN A 54 5.30 6.06 -7.05
C ASN A 54 4.17 6.13 -8.08
N ALA A 55 3.28 7.12 -7.93
CA ALA A 55 2.13 7.30 -8.82
C ALA A 55 2.49 7.44 -10.32
N LEU A 56 3.73 7.81 -10.66
CA LEU A 56 4.19 7.99 -12.04
C LEU A 56 4.87 6.75 -12.65
N VAL A 57 5.32 5.79 -11.83
CA VAL A 57 6.11 4.63 -12.31
C VAL A 57 5.39 3.30 -12.17
N ASN A 58 4.48 3.18 -11.20
CA ASN A 58 3.89 1.96 -10.62
C ASN A 58 4.50 1.58 -9.25
N SER A 59 3.99 0.47 -8.70
CA SER A 59 4.43 -0.08 -7.42
C SER A 59 5.54 -1.12 -7.57
N LEU A 60 6.09 -1.55 -6.43
CA LEU A 60 7.04 -2.65 -6.31
C LEU A 60 6.49 -3.91 -6.98
N TYR A 61 5.19 -4.16 -6.81
CA TYR A 61 4.47 -5.19 -7.53
C TYR A 61 4.01 -4.65 -8.88
N ARG A 62 4.53 -5.21 -9.98
CA ARG A 62 4.12 -4.81 -11.33
C ARG A 62 4.22 -5.96 -12.32
N PRO A 63 3.48 -5.92 -13.43
CA PRO A 63 3.61 -6.92 -14.47
C PRO A 63 5.02 -6.93 -15.06
N GLU A 64 5.57 -8.11 -15.29
CA GLU A 64 6.83 -8.30 -16.01
C GLU A 64 6.67 -7.76 -17.44
N LYS A 65 7.55 -6.84 -17.86
CA LYS A 65 7.48 -6.20 -19.19
C LYS A 65 7.93 -7.15 -20.31
N ASP A 66 8.89 -8.02 -20.04
CA ASP A 66 9.46 -8.96 -21.00
C ASP A 66 9.13 -10.41 -20.61
N LEU A 67 7.98 -10.88 -21.12
CA LEU A 67 7.46 -12.24 -20.92
C LEU A 67 7.58 -13.02 -22.22
N SER A 68 8.65 -13.83 -22.33
CA SER A 68 8.77 -14.86 -23.36
C SER A 68 8.41 -16.24 -22.81
N PHE A 69 8.00 -17.17 -23.69
CA PHE A 69 7.69 -18.54 -23.30
C PHE A 69 8.87 -19.22 -22.58
N ILE A 70 10.10 -18.99 -23.08
CA ILE A 70 11.34 -19.53 -22.52
C ILE A 70 11.54 -19.01 -21.10
N LYS A 71 11.46 -17.70 -20.88
CA LYS A 71 11.65 -17.10 -19.54
C LYS A 71 10.59 -17.59 -18.56
N LEU A 72 9.33 -17.68 -18.99
CA LEU A 72 8.26 -18.20 -18.16
C LEU A 72 8.49 -19.66 -17.77
N TYR A 73 8.98 -20.51 -18.68
CA TYR A 73 9.23 -21.93 -18.42
C TYR A 73 10.45 -22.18 -17.50
N PHE A 74 11.55 -21.45 -17.71
CA PHE A 74 12.80 -21.69 -16.99
C PHE A 74 12.98 -20.87 -15.70
N VAL A 75 12.43 -19.66 -15.64
CA VAL A 75 12.65 -18.71 -14.53
C VAL A 75 11.34 -18.43 -13.78
N GLY A 76 10.20 -18.59 -14.44
CA GLY A 76 8.91 -18.17 -13.92
C GLY A 76 8.65 -16.68 -14.13
N ARG A 77 7.52 -16.20 -13.62
CA ARG A 77 7.13 -14.79 -13.68
C ARG A 77 7.72 -14.05 -12.47
N GLN A 78 8.37 -12.91 -12.70
CA GLN A 78 8.75 -12.03 -11.60
C GLN A 78 7.54 -11.18 -11.19
N GLU A 79 7.21 -11.24 -9.91
CA GLU A 79 6.06 -10.55 -9.32
C GLU A 79 6.43 -9.16 -8.79
N LYS A 80 7.71 -8.97 -8.43
CA LYS A 80 8.28 -7.77 -7.79
C LYS A 80 9.47 -7.26 -8.59
N THR A 81 9.61 -5.94 -8.66
CA THR A 81 10.84 -5.28 -9.09
C THR A 81 11.79 -5.04 -7.91
N THR A 82 13.02 -4.59 -8.17
CA THR A 82 13.95 -4.18 -7.09
C THR A 82 13.63 -2.76 -6.64
N TYR A 83 14.02 -2.42 -5.41
CA TYR A 83 13.79 -1.09 -4.87
C TYR A 83 14.53 -0.02 -5.67
N GLU A 84 15.75 -0.31 -6.08
CA GLU A 84 16.60 0.57 -6.87
C GLU A 84 15.96 0.89 -8.22
N ASN A 85 15.48 -0.13 -8.94
CA ASN A 85 14.82 0.07 -10.23
C ASN A 85 13.56 0.93 -10.09
N LEU A 86 12.79 0.77 -9.01
CA LEU A 86 11.61 1.60 -8.78
C LEU A 86 11.96 3.07 -8.56
N ILE A 87 13.03 3.34 -7.81
CA ILE A 87 13.48 4.69 -7.45
C ILE A 87 14.15 5.38 -8.64
N ASP A 88 14.94 4.65 -9.42
CA ASP A 88 15.69 5.17 -10.56
C ASP A 88 14.80 5.42 -11.78
N GLU A 89 13.69 4.68 -11.93
CA GLU A 89 12.70 4.90 -13.00
C GLU A 89 11.78 6.13 -12.77
N MET A 90 11.86 6.82 -11.62
CA MET A 90 10.99 7.95 -11.29
C MET A 90 11.20 9.15 -12.23
N PRO A 91 10.21 9.50 -13.08
CA PRO A 91 10.34 10.63 -14.00
C PRO A 91 10.09 11.99 -13.31
N GLY A 92 9.62 11.98 -12.06
CA GLY A 92 9.26 13.16 -11.28
C GLY A 92 8.85 12.79 -9.86
N PRO A 93 8.57 13.79 -8.99
CA PRO A 93 8.29 13.56 -7.57
C PRO A 93 7.07 12.67 -7.34
N GLY A 94 5.95 12.98 -8.03
CA GLY A 94 4.70 12.24 -7.88
C GLY A 94 4.25 12.13 -6.42
N THR A 95 3.49 11.08 -6.14
CA THR A 95 3.24 10.64 -4.75
C THR A 95 4.12 9.45 -4.48
N ALA A 96 5.01 9.56 -3.49
CA ALA A 96 5.73 8.41 -2.96
C ALA A 96 4.90 7.78 -1.84
N ALA A 97 4.72 6.46 -1.88
CA ALA A 97 3.97 5.73 -0.87
C ALA A 97 4.76 4.51 -0.42
N VAL A 98 4.74 4.23 0.88
CA VAL A 98 5.31 3.03 1.49
C VAL A 98 4.30 2.42 2.44
N VAL A 99 4.30 1.09 2.52
CA VAL A 99 3.37 0.31 3.33
C VAL A 99 4.16 -0.58 4.28
N PHE A 100 3.80 -0.54 5.55
CA PHE A 100 4.35 -1.38 6.60
C PHE A 100 3.23 -2.18 7.29
N ASP A 101 3.58 -3.34 7.81
CA ASP A 101 2.72 -4.19 8.63
C ASP A 101 3.17 -4.23 10.10
N ASP A 102 4.12 -3.39 10.48
CA ASP A 102 4.66 -3.34 11.84
C ASP A 102 4.72 -1.90 12.35
N SER A 103 4.20 -1.69 13.56
CA SER A 103 4.11 -0.37 14.18
C SER A 103 5.49 0.16 14.58
N ALA A 104 6.40 -0.68 15.07
CA ALA A 104 7.73 -0.27 15.50
C ALA A 104 8.60 0.17 14.30
N GLN A 105 8.55 -0.57 13.19
CA GLN A 105 9.19 -0.19 11.93
C GLN A 105 8.64 1.14 11.40
N THR A 106 7.32 1.33 11.50
CA THR A 106 6.68 2.59 11.10
C THR A 106 7.12 3.77 11.98
N SER A 107 7.16 3.58 13.30
CA SER A 107 7.59 4.60 14.28
C SER A 107 9.04 5.01 14.05
N ALA A 108 9.93 4.04 13.86
CA ALA A 108 11.34 4.30 13.55
C ALA A 108 11.53 4.99 12.19
N PHE A 109 10.77 4.58 11.16
CA PHE A 109 10.79 5.25 9.86
C PHE A 109 10.34 6.70 9.95
N ILE A 110 9.24 7.00 10.63
CA ILE A 110 8.74 8.38 10.77
C ILE A 110 9.74 9.23 11.58
N THR A 111 10.40 8.65 12.58
CA THR A 111 11.48 9.32 13.33
C THR A 111 12.62 9.75 12.40
N GLU A 112 13.12 8.84 11.56
CA GLU A 112 14.19 9.18 10.62
C GLU A 112 13.73 10.19 9.55
N ILE A 113 12.49 10.12 9.08
CA ILE A 113 11.93 11.12 8.16
C ILE A 113 11.82 12.50 8.82
N LYS A 114 11.48 12.58 10.12
CA LYS A 114 11.48 13.82 10.90
C LYS A 114 12.89 14.42 10.97
N GLU A 115 13.90 13.60 11.22
CA GLU A 115 15.31 14.02 11.29
C GLU A 115 15.86 14.49 9.94
N LEU A 116 15.46 13.85 8.85
CA LEU A 116 15.87 14.20 7.50
C LEU A 116 15.28 15.52 7.00
N ASP A 117 14.18 15.99 7.60
CA ASP A 117 13.47 17.24 7.27
C ASP A 117 13.44 17.54 5.77
N LEU A 118 12.92 16.59 4.99
CA LEU A 118 12.91 16.67 3.53
C LEU A 118 12.03 17.81 2.98
N GLY A 119 11.30 18.51 3.86
CA GLY A 119 10.35 19.55 3.51
C GLY A 119 9.16 19.05 2.71
N LEU A 120 8.89 17.74 2.68
CA LEU A 120 7.74 17.12 2.01
C LEU A 120 6.54 17.01 2.97
N SER A 121 5.32 17.06 2.42
CA SER A 121 4.12 16.77 3.20
C SER A 121 4.03 15.26 3.45
N ILE A 122 3.99 14.88 4.73
CA ILE A 122 3.88 13.49 5.18
C ILE A 122 2.45 13.22 5.65
N ASN A 123 1.84 12.16 5.12
CA ASN A 123 0.51 11.70 5.55
C ASN A 123 0.59 10.23 5.95
N VAL A 124 0.07 9.90 7.13
CA VAL A 124 0.01 8.53 7.65
C VAL A 124 -1.44 8.08 7.66
N SER A 125 -1.72 6.96 7.00
CA SER A 125 -3.03 6.35 6.91
C SER A 125 -2.99 4.99 7.60
N ALA A 126 -3.65 4.91 8.76
CA ALA A 126 -3.84 3.73 9.60
C ALA A 126 -5.01 4.00 10.59
N LEU A 127 -5.25 3.10 11.55
CA LEU A 127 -6.17 3.39 12.65
C LEU A 127 -5.69 4.61 13.43
N VAL A 128 -6.61 5.51 13.79
CA VAL A 128 -6.26 6.80 14.40
C VAL A 128 -5.57 6.63 15.75
N ASP A 129 -5.99 5.66 16.55
CA ASP A 129 -5.36 5.39 17.85
C ASP A 129 -3.92 4.88 17.67
N ASP A 130 -3.66 4.04 16.66
CA ASP A 130 -2.30 3.58 16.35
C ASP A 130 -1.41 4.74 15.91
N VAL A 131 -1.92 5.64 15.05
CA VAL A 131 -1.17 6.84 14.63
C VAL A 131 -0.91 7.77 15.81
N ARG A 132 -1.88 7.97 16.70
CA ARG A 132 -1.71 8.78 17.91
C ARG A 132 -0.64 8.21 18.84
N ASN A 133 -0.60 6.90 19.01
CA ASN A 133 0.42 6.24 19.82
C ASN A 133 1.81 6.46 19.23
N ILE A 134 1.97 6.21 17.92
CA ILE A 134 3.24 6.47 17.21
C ILE A 134 3.65 7.94 17.34
N CYS A 135 2.73 8.88 17.11
CA CYS A 135 2.97 10.31 17.24
C CYS A 135 3.38 10.72 18.66
N GLY A 136 2.82 10.09 19.69
CA GLY A 136 3.19 10.30 21.08
C GLY A 136 4.59 9.79 21.41
N GLU A 137 5.00 8.65 20.84
CA GLU A 137 6.35 8.10 21.01
C GLU A 137 7.44 8.99 20.42
N ILE A 138 7.16 9.61 19.26
CA ILE A 138 8.11 10.42 18.50
C ILE A 138 8.00 11.94 18.77
N ASP A 139 7.15 12.32 19.72
CA ASP A 139 6.83 13.70 20.09
C ASP A 139 6.51 14.57 18.85
N ILE A 140 5.49 14.16 18.10
CA ILE A 140 4.93 14.92 16.97
C ILE A 140 3.44 15.14 17.23
N THR A 141 2.98 16.38 17.05
CA THR A 141 1.55 16.68 17.00
C THR A 141 1.08 16.73 15.54
N PRO A 142 0.14 15.85 15.11
CA PRO A 142 -0.45 15.93 13.78
C PRO A 142 -1.14 17.28 13.57
N HIS A 143 -0.89 17.92 12.43
CA HIS A 143 -1.51 19.21 12.08
C HIS A 143 -2.98 19.06 11.64
N ALA A 144 -3.35 17.90 11.12
CA ALA A 144 -4.70 17.57 10.69
C ALA A 144 -4.97 16.07 10.84
N VAL A 145 -6.24 15.71 11.02
CA VAL A 145 -6.72 14.32 11.04
C VAL A 145 -7.94 14.22 10.14
N GLU A 146 -7.91 13.31 9.17
CA GLU A 146 -9.01 13.06 8.25
C GLU A 146 -9.74 11.77 8.64
N TYR A 147 -11.08 11.80 8.61
CA TYR A 147 -11.94 10.65 8.88
C TYR A 147 -12.83 10.37 7.68
N THR A 148 -13.12 9.09 7.42
CA THR A 148 -14.20 8.71 6.52
C THR A 148 -15.50 8.54 7.29
N LEU A 149 -16.62 8.98 6.72
CA LEU A 149 -17.96 8.68 7.24
C LEU A 149 -18.46 7.29 6.81
N GLY A 150 -17.68 6.58 5.98
CA GLY A 150 -18.02 5.27 5.48
C GLY A 150 -18.90 5.32 4.22
N PHE A 151 -19.59 4.20 3.95
CA PHE A 151 -20.45 4.05 2.79
C PHE A 151 -21.89 4.51 3.11
N HIS A 152 -22.43 5.41 2.29
CA HIS A 152 -23.80 5.90 2.41
C HIS A 152 -24.66 5.50 1.19
N GLY A 153 -25.98 5.41 1.37
CA GLY A 153 -26.93 5.07 0.32
C GLY A 153 -27.40 3.61 0.37
N ASN A 154 -27.65 2.99 -0.79
CA ASN A 154 -28.11 1.60 -0.86
C ASN A 154 -26.93 0.62 -0.72
N THR A 155 -26.50 0.39 0.52
CA THR A 155 -25.38 -0.48 0.87
C THR A 155 -25.61 -1.96 0.52
N ALA A 156 -26.86 -2.38 0.26
CA ALA A 156 -27.16 -3.74 -0.21
C ALA A 156 -26.63 -4.04 -1.62
N LYS A 157 -26.25 -3.01 -2.39
CA LYS A 157 -25.59 -3.17 -3.70
C LYS A 157 -24.07 -3.31 -3.60
N LEU A 158 -23.48 -3.13 -2.42
CA LEU A 158 -22.05 -3.29 -2.23
C LEU A 158 -21.67 -4.77 -2.37
N PRO A 159 -20.43 -5.07 -2.78
CA PRO A 159 -19.86 -6.40 -2.62
C PRO A 159 -19.96 -6.89 -1.17
N ASP A 160 -19.89 -8.20 -0.98
CA ASP A 160 -19.78 -8.81 0.34
C ASP A 160 -18.57 -8.24 1.11
N SER A 161 -18.63 -8.32 2.45
CA SER A 161 -17.66 -7.69 3.34
C SER A 161 -16.21 -8.09 3.04
N THR A 162 -15.97 -9.36 2.72
CA THR A 162 -14.64 -9.91 2.45
C THR A 162 -14.10 -9.37 1.12
N THR A 163 -14.91 -9.39 0.06
CA THR A 163 -14.57 -8.76 -1.22
C THR A 163 -14.31 -7.27 -1.07
N LEU A 164 -15.13 -6.57 -0.28
CA LEU A 164 -14.99 -5.14 -0.03
C LEU A 164 -13.70 -4.81 0.73
N SER A 165 -13.34 -5.61 1.74
CA SER A 165 -12.08 -5.45 2.47
C SER A 165 -10.84 -5.57 1.59
N ILE A 166 -10.89 -6.38 0.53
CA ILE A 166 -9.78 -6.50 -0.42
C ILE A 166 -9.79 -5.36 -1.44
N SER A 167 -10.91 -5.17 -2.13
CA SER A 167 -11.01 -4.19 -3.24
C SER A 167 -10.78 -2.74 -2.79
N THR A 168 -11.13 -2.39 -1.54
CA THR A 168 -10.95 -1.03 -1.01
C THR A 168 -9.51 -0.69 -0.61
N MET A 169 -8.59 -1.66 -0.51
CA MET A 169 -7.19 -1.38 -0.13
C MET A 169 -6.48 -0.42 -1.09
N CYS A 170 -6.76 -0.50 -2.39
CA CYS A 170 -6.17 0.43 -3.37
C CYS A 170 -6.68 1.88 -3.18
N GLY A 171 -7.90 2.06 -2.68
CA GLY A 171 -8.58 3.35 -2.58
C GLY A 171 -9.06 3.95 -3.91
N HIS A 172 -8.38 3.67 -5.02
CA HIS A 172 -8.75 4.14 -6.37
C HIS A 172 -9.70 3.19 -7.13
N GLY A 173 -10.05 2.04 -6.54
CA GLY A 173 -10.90 1.04 -7.20
C GLY A 173 -10.22 0.26 -8.33
N MET A 174 -8.89 0.33 -8.45
CA MET A 174 -8.14 -0.41 -9.49
C MET A 174 -8.14 -1.94 -9.26
N VAL A 175 -8.31 -2.37 -8.01
CA VAL A 175 -8.59 -3.78 -7.68
C VAL A 175 -10.11 -3.95 -7.70
N SER A 176 -10.65 -4.37 -8.84
CA SER A 176 -12.10 -4.53 -8.99
C SER A 176 -12.65 -5.63 -8.06
N ALA A 177 -13.89 -5.46 -7.60
CA ALA A 177 -14.56 -6.44 -6.73
C ALA A 177 -14.65 -7.83 -7.39
N HIS A 178 -14.92 -7.89 -8.70
CA HIS A 178 -14.96 -9.15 -9.45
C HIS A 178 -13.59 -9.83 -9.49
N PHE A 179 -12.51 -9.05 -9.63
CA PHE A 179 -11.17 -9.60 -9.63
C PHE A 179 -10.77 -10.11 -8.24
N ALA A 180 -11.04 -9.35 -7.18
CA ALA A 180 -10.82 -9.79 -5.80
C ALA A 180 -11.57 -11.10 -5.51
N ARG A 181 -12.86 -11.19 -5.89
CA ARG A 181 -13.65 -12.42 -5.75
C ARG A 181 -13.04 -13.61 -6.49
N LYS A 182 -12.62 -13.41 -7.74
CA LYS A 182 -11.96 -14.46 -8.52
C LYS A 182 -10.68 -14.97 -7.85
N MET A 183 -9.89 -14.08 -7.23
CA MET A 183 -8.69 -14.48 -6.49
C MET A 183 -9.06 -15.28 -5.24
N MET A 184 -10.07 -14.84 -4.48
CA MET A 184 -10.58 -15.58 -3.32
C MET A 184 -11.10 -16.97 -3.70
N ASP A 185 -11.87 -17.10 -4.79
CA ASP A 185 -12.38 -18.38 -5.26
C ASP A 185 -11.23 -19.33 -5.61
N ARG A 186 -10.18 -18.83 -6.29
CA ARG A 186 -9.00 -19.64 -6.61
C ARG A 186 -8.25 -20.11 -5.38
N VAL A 187 -8.15 -19.28 -4.35
CA VAL A 187 -7.52 -19.66 -3.07
C VAL A 187 -8.38 -20.71 -2.37
N LYS A 188 -9.68 -20.49 -2.28
CA LYS A 188 -10.63 -21.44 -1.66
C LYS A 188 -10.65 -22.81 -2.35
N GLU A 189 -10.49 -22.83 -3.67
CA GLU A 189 -10.42 -24.06 -4.48
C GLU A 189 -9.03 -24.72 -4.44
N GLY A 190 -8.04 -24.15 -3.73
CA GLY A 190 -6.66 -24.65 -3.69
C GLY A 190 -5.91 -24.50 -5.01
N ARG A 191 -6.41 -23.67 -5.95
CA ARG A 191 -5.79 -23.42 -7.26
C ARG A 191 -4.70 -22.36 -7.22
N MET A 192 -4.59 -21.62 -6.13
CA MET A 192 -3.63 -20.55 -5.92
C MET A 192 -3.36 -20.42 -4.42
N ASN A 193 -2.12 -20.18 -4.02
CA ASN A 193 -1.85 -19.88 -2.61
C ASN A 193 -2.24 -18.42 -2.28
N PRO A 194 -2.47 -18.09 -1.00
CA PRO A 194 -2.81 -16.73 -0.55
C PRO A 194 -1.77 -15.67 -0.94
N GLU A 195 -0.48 -16.00 -0.87
CA GLU A 195 0.62 -15.08 -1.19
C GLU A 195 0.60 -14.65 -2.67
N ASP A 196 0.51 -15.61 -3.58
CA ASP A 196 0.46 -15.39 -5.03
C ASP A 196 -0.77 -14.57 -5.41
N ALA A 197 -1.92 -14.85 -4.78
CA ALA A 197 -3.15 -14.10 -5.00
C ALA A 197 -3.01 -12.64 -4.52
N ALA A 198 -2.42 -12.41 -3.33
CA ALA A 198 -2.15 -11.07 -2.81
C ALA A 198 -1.17 -10.30 -3.70
N CYS A 199 -0.07 -10.93 -4.11
CA CYS A 199 0.94 -10.34 -5.00
C CYS A 199 0.34 -10.00 -6.37
N CYS A 200 -0.50 -10.89 -6.92
CA CYS A 200 -1.20 -10.66 -8.18
C CYS A 200 -2.14 -9.44 -8.11
N MET A 201 -2.89 -9.29 -7.00
CA MET A 201 -3.76 -8.13 -6.81
C MET A 201 -2.99 -6.82 -6.60
N ALA A 202 -1.87 -6.87 -5.89
CA ALA A 202 -1.03 -5.69 -5.63
C ALA A 202 -0.57 -5.01 -6.92
N LYS A 203 -0.34 -5.76 -8.00
CA LYS A 203 0.07 -5.22 -9.33
C LYS A 203 -0.91 -4.22 -9.93
N PHE A 204 -2.20 -4.33 -9.60
CA PHE A 204 -3.22 -3.42 -10.11
C PHE A 204 -3.26 -2.11 -9.30
N CYS A 205 -2.64 -2.07 -8.12
CA CYS A 205 -2.50 -0.86 -7.34
C CYS A 205 -1.25 -0.07 -7.75
N VAL A 206 -1.40 0.76 -8.79
CA VAL A 206 -0.32 1.60 -9.36
C VAL A 206 0.42 2.42 -8.29
N CYS A 207 -0.29 2.99 -7.31
CA CYS A 207 0.32 3.81 -6.26
C CYS A 207 1.11 3.01 -5.21
N GLY A 208 1.04 1.67 -5.20
CA GLY A 208 1.77 0.83 -4.24
C GLY A 208 1.25 0.83 -2.81
N VAL A 209 0.01 1.27 -2.58
CA VAL A 209 -0.59 1.32 -1.23
C VAL A 209 -1.22 0.01 -0.81
N PHE A 210 -1.47 -0.93 -1.73
CA PHE A 210 -2.13 -2.20 -1.44
C PHE A 210 -1.29 -3.02 -0.44
N SER A 211 -1.89 -3.38 0.70
CA SER A 211 -1.21 -4.13 1.75
C SER A 211 -1.31 -5.63 1.45
N THR A 212 -0.18 -6.21 1.05
CA THR A 212 -0.08 -7.66 0.78
C THR A 212 -0.23 -8.48 2.04
N ALA A 213 0.35 -8.04 3.16
CA ALA A 213 0.19 -8.71 4.46
C ALA A 213 -1.28 -8.79 4.88
N ARG A 214 -2.02 -7.69 4.76
CA ARG A 214 -3.45 -7.68 5.07
C ARG A 214 -4.27 -8.54 4.11
N ALA A 215 -3.96 -8.49 2.80
CA ALA A 215 -4.61 -9.34 1.82
C ALA A 215 -4.39 -10.83 2.12
N MET A 216 -3.17 -11.24 2.46
CA MET A 216 -2.84 -12.60 2.84
C MET A 216 -3.65 -13.06 4.06
N ARG A 217 -3.70 -12.26 5.14
CA ARG A 217 -4.51 -12.58 6.33
C ARG A 217 -6.00 -12.81 5.99
N ILE A 218 -6.56 -12.06 5.05
CA ILE A 218 -7.95 -12.25 4.61
C ILE A 218 -8.08 -13.54 3.78
N LEU A 219 -7.14 -13.78 2.86
CA LEU A 219 -7.13 -14.95 1.99
C LEU A 219 -6.89 -16.26 2.74
N ASP A 220 -6.09 -16.24 3.80
CA ASP A 220 -5.88 -17.40 4.69
C ASP A 220 -7.19 -17.83 5.35
N LYS A 221 -7.98 -16.87 5.85
CA LYS A 221 -9.33 -17.13 6.40
C LYS A 221 -10.27 -17.72 5.35
N VAL A 222 -10.23 -17.17 4.14
CA VAL A 222 -11.01 -17.70 3.00
C VAL A 222 -10.61 -19.14 2.66
N ALA A 223 -9.32 -19.47 2.73
CA ALA A 223 -8.83 -20.84 2.52
C ALA A 223 -9.33 -21.81 3.59
N LEU A 224 -9.46 -21.35 4.84
CA LEU A 224 -10.02 -22.11 5.96
C LEU A 224 -11.55 -22.20 5.95
N GLY A 225 -12.22 -21.41 5.10
CA GLY A 225 -13.68 -21.36 5.00
C GLY A 225 -14.36 -20.51 6.07
N GLU A 226 -13.61 -19.58 6.69
CA GLU A 226 -14.07 -18.64 7.72
C GLU A 226 -14.70 -17.35 7.14
#